data_AF-R5ALG6-F1
#
_entry.id   AF-R5ALG6-F1
#
_cell.length_a   1.000
_cell.length_b   1.000
_cell.length_c   1.000
_cell.angle_alpha   90.00
_cell.angle_beta   90.00
_cell.angle_gamma   90.00
#
_symmetry.space_group_name_H-M   'P 1'
#
loop_
_entity.id
_entity.type
_entity.pdbx_description
1 polymer ?
#
loop_
_entity_poly.entity_id
_entity_poly.type
_entity_poly.pdbx_seq_one_letter_code
_entity_poly.pdbx_strand_id
1 'polypeptide(L)'
;MYKQVLDVFKTWKTTGKWDYDNSAFKEKWSNDVTFSDCNFLSAATEYLQLSIKDALESENYLIKVFAIMDRRVGKRTLEKIRNANLYKEYPEWVQQFYRLRMEKDK
;
A
#
# COMPACT_ATOMS: atom_id res chain seq x y z
N MET A 1 -2.80 -15.61 -3.12
CA MET A 1 -3.99 -16.11 -2.39
C MET A 1 -3.64 -17.18 -1.35
N TYR A 2 -3.00 -18.31 -1.71
CA TYR A 2 -2.76 -19.44 -0.79
C TYR A 2 -2.00 -19.14 0.51
N LYS A 3 -1.02 -18.22 0.50
CA LYS A 3 -0.29 -17.83 1.73
C LYS A 3 -1.18 -17.13 2.76
N GLN A 4 -2.03 -16.20 2.31
CA GLN A 4 -2.96 -15.48 3.18
C GLN A 4 -4.02 -16.42 3.77
N VAL A 5 -4.58 -17.30 2.92
CA VAL A 5 -5.54 -18.33 3.36
C VAL A 5 -4.93 -19.23 4.42
N LEU A 6 -3.66 -19.65 4.25
CA LEU A 6 -2.97 -20.49 5.22
C LEU A 6 -2.77 -19.78 6.57
N ASP A 7 -2.41 -18.50 6.56
CA ASP A 7 -2.24 -17.71 7.78
C ASP A 7 -3.56 -17.57 8.55
N VAL A 8 -4.65 -17.24 7.85
CA VAL A 8 -6.00 -17.15 8.44
C VAL A 8 -6.46 -18.52 8.96
N PHE A 9 -6.18 -19.60 8.22
CA PHE A 9 -6.52 -20.95 8.67
C PHE A 9 -5.80 -21.35 9.96
N LYS A 10 -4.52 -20.99 10.10
CA LYS A 10 -3.75 -21.23 11.34
C LYS A 10 -4.34 -20.47 12.53
N THR A 11 -4.78 -19.23 12.32
CA THR A 11 -5.42 -18.44 13.40
C THR A 11 -6.77 -19.03 13.76
N TRP A 12 -7.58 -19.37 12.75
CA TRP A 12 -8.88 -19.96 12.93
C TRP A 12 -8.83 -21.27 13.75
N LYS A 13 -7.80 -22.11 13.56
CA LYS A 13 -7.62 -23.30 14.41
C LYS A 13 -7.49 -22.98 15.90
N THR A 14 -6.95 -21.82 16.24
CA THR A 14 -6.72 -21.40 17.63
C THR A 14 -7.87 -20.55 18.16
N THR A 15 -8.44 -19.66 17.35
CA THR A 15 -9.42 -18.65 17.77
C THR A 15 -10.86 -18.99 17.38
N GLY A 16 -11.07 -19.95 16.48
CA GLY A 16 -12.36 -20.28 15.89
C GLY A 16 -12.92 -19.23 14.91
N LYS A 17 -12.22 -18.10 14.70
CA LYS A 17 -12.69 -16.98 13.87
C LYS A 17 -11.92 -16.91 12.56
N TRP A 18 -12.66 -16.86 11.45
CA TRP A 18 -12.09 -16.62 10.11
C TRP A 18 -12.03 -15.12 9.85
N ASP A 19 -10.84 -14.53 9.95
CA ASP A 19 -10.67 -13.07 9.95
C ASP A 19 -9.53 -12.63 9.02
N TYR A 20 -9.89 -12.18 7.81
CA TYR A 20 -8.95 -11.59 6.85
C TYR A 20 -8.59 -10.14 7.17
N ASP A 21 -9.37 -9.48 8.03
CA ASP A 21 -9.24 -8.05 8.32
C ASP A 21 -8.40 -7.76 9.56
N ASN A 22 -7.88 -8.80 10.20
CA ASN A 22 -6.98 -8.67 11.34
C ASN A 22 -5.79 -7.76 11.00
N SER A 23 -5.59 -6.72 11.81
CA SER A 23 -4.53 -5.71 11.64
C SER A 23 -3.13 -6.33 11.59
N ALA A 24 -2.88 -7.39 12.37
CA ALA A 24 -1.60 -8.09 12.37
C ALA A 24 -1.31 -8.78 11.02
N PHE A 25 -2.34 -9.26 10.32
CA PHE A 25 -2.17 -9.82 8.98
C PHE A 25 -1.95 -8.75 7.92
N LYS A 26 -2.63 -7.61 8.04
CA LYS A 26 -2.43 -6.47 7.12
C LYS A 26 -0.98 -5.99 7.16
N GLU A 27 -0.41 -5.81 8.35
CA GLU A 27 0.99 -5.41 8.50
C GLU A 27 1.95 -6.49 7.96
N LYS A 28 1.76 -7.74 8.38
CA LYS A 28 2.60 -8.87 7.93
C LYS A 28 2.61 -9.02 6.41
N TRP A 29 1.43 -9.07 5.79
CA TRP A 29 1.32 -9.28 4.34
C TRP A 29 1.85 -8.11 3.52
N SER A 30 1.72 -6.89 4.06
CA SER A 30 2.29 -5.69 3.45
C SER A 30 3.82 -5.71 3.42
N ASN A 31 4.43 -6.20 4.50
CA ASN A 31 5.89 -6.38 4.60
C ASN A 31 6.41 -7.55 3.76
N ASP A 32 5.70 -8.69 3.78
CA ASP A 32 6.06 -9.90 3.02
C ASP A 32 5.70 -9.82 1.53
N VAL A 33 5.19 -8.67 1.06
CA VAL A 33 4.69 -8.45 -0.32
C VAL A 33 3.69 -9.54 -0.74
N THR A 34 2.92 -10.04 0.23
CA THR A 34 2.00 -11.14 0.03
C THR A 34 0.62 -10.56 -0.24
N PHE A 35 0.42 -10.08 -1.47
CA PHE A 35 -0.87 -9.57 -1.93
C PHE A 35 -1.62 -10.62 -2.76
N SER A 36 -2.94 -10.46 -2.84
CA SER A 36 -3.79 -11.25 -3.73
C SER A 36 -4.64 -10.30 -4.58
N ASP A 37 -5.25 -10.82 -5.63
CA ASP A 37 -6.08 -10.03 -6.55
C ASP A 37 -7.17 -9.25 -5.80
N CYS A 38 -7.76 -9.87 -4.77
CA CYS A 38 -8.73 -9.20 -3.89
C CYS A 38 -8.11 -8.00 -3.16
N ASN A 39 -6.88 -8.09 -2.65
CA ASN A 39 -6.22 -6.95 -1.99
C ASN A 39 -6.02 -5.79 -2.95
N PHE A 40 -5.62 -6.10 -4.19
CA PHE A 40 -5.45 -5.09 -5.23
C PHE A 40 -6.78 -4.41 -5.60
N LEU A 41 -7.83 -5.19 -5.85
CA LEU A 41 -9.15 -4.69 -6.20
C LEU A 41 -9.77 -3.86 -5.06
N SER A 42 -9.63 -4.31 -3.81
CA SER A 42 -10.09 -3.56 -2.64
C SER A 42 -9.35 -2.23 -2.52
N ALA A 43 -8.01 -2.24 -2.59
CA ALA A 43 -7.22 -1.01 -2.53
C ALA A 43 -7.53 -0.04 -3.69
N ALA A 44 -7.75 -0.56 -4.90
CA ALA A 44 -8.13 0.25 -6.05
C ALA A 44 -9.52 0.88 -5.87
N THR A 45 -10.48 0.11 -5.37
CA THR A 45 -11.85 0.60 -5.10
C THR A 45 -11.84 1.69 -4.04
N GLU A 46 -11.11 1.48 -2.95
CA GLU A 46 -10.92 2.48 -1.89
C GLU A 46 -10.24 3.74 -2.44
N TYR A 47 -9.14 3.58 -3.17
CA TYR A 47 -8.41 4.69 -3.80
C TYR A 47 -9.30 5.57 -4.69
N LEU A 48 -10.21 4.97 -5.48
CA LEU A 48 -11.11 5.72 -6.35
C LEU A 48 -12.10 6.62 -5.59
N GLN A 49 -12.33 6.33 -4.31
CA GLN A 49 -13.20 7.11 -3.42
C GLN A 49 -12.44 8.17 -2.61
N LEU A 50 -11.11 8.10 -2.56
CA LEU A 50 -10.26 9.01 -1.79
C LEU A 50 -9.86 10.25 -2.61
N SER A 51 -9.64 11.36 -1.89
CA SER A 51 -8.90 12.48 -2.48
C SER A 51 -7.43 12.09 -2.66
N ILE A 52 -6.74 12.74 -3.60
CA ILE A 52 -5.30 12.49 -3.81
C ILE A 52 -4.46 12.73 -2.56
N LYS A 53 -4.87 13.71 -1.74
CA LYS A 53 -4.17 14.02 -0.49
C LYS A 53 -4.32 12.87 0.51
N ASP A 54 -5.56 12.40 0.71
CA ASP A 54 -5.84 11.32 1.65
C ASP A 54 -5.21 10.00 1.18
N ALA A 55 -5.18 9.76 -0.14
CA ALA A 55 -4.53 8.59 -0.72
C ALA A 55 -3.00 8.58 -0.51
N LEU A 56 -2.35 9.75 -0.52
CA LEU A 56 -0.91 9.86 -0.20
C LEU A 56 -0.63 9.62 1.29
N GLU A 57 -1.59 9.94 2.16
CA GLU A 57 -1.48 9.78 3.61
C GLU A 57 -1.94 8.38 4.09
N SER A 58 -2.68 7.62 3.27
CA SER A 58 -3.21 6.28 3.59
C SER A 58 -2.16 5.30 4.17
N GLU A 59 -2.56 4.50 5.15
CA GLU A 59 -1.73 3.44 5.74
C GLU A 59 -1.49 2.26 4.77
N ASN A 60 -2.34 2.10 3.76
CA ASN A 60 -2.22 1.04 2.77
C ASN A 60 -1.19 1.43 1.69
N TYR A 61 -0.07 0.70 1.63
CA TYR A 61 0.97 0.98 0.64
C TYR A 61 0.52 0.83 -0.81
N LEU A 62 -0.46 -0.03 -1.12
CA LEU A 62 -1.03 -0.10 -2.48
C LEU A 62 -1.72 1.22 -2.86
N ILE A 63 -2.46 1.81 -1.93
CA ILE A 63 -3.11 3.11 -2.12
C ILE A 63 -2.07 4.21 -2.28
N LYS A 64 -1.01 4.21 -1.47
CA LYS A 64 0.12 5.14 -1.64
C LYS A 64 0.78 5.01 -3.01
N VAL A 65 0.96 3.79 -3.51
CA VAL A 65 1.52 3.52 -4.85
C VAL A 65 0.59 4.04 -5.95
N PHE A 66 -0.73 3.82 -5.84
CA PHE A 66 -1.68 4.40 -6.79
C PHE A 66 -1.65 5.93 -6.75
N ALA A 67 -1.57 6.50 -5.55
CA ALA A 67 -1.52 7.94 -5.35
C ALA A 67 -0.27 8.57 -6.00
N ILE A 68 0.94 8.03 -5.73
CA ILE A 68 2.19 8.62 -6.26
C ILE A 68 2.28 8.50 -7.78
N MET A 69 1.68 7.45 -8.37
CA MET A 69 1.66 7.23 -9.81
C MET A 69 0.60 8.08 -10.53
N ASP A 70 -0.34 8.68 -9.80
CA ASP A 70 -1.36 9.52 -10.40
C ASP A 70 -0.77 10.86 -10.91
N ARG A 71 -1.13 11.23 -12.14
CA ARG A 71 -0.79 12.52 -12.76
C ARG A 71 -1.31 13.74 -11.99
N ARG A 72 -2.37 13.59 -11.20
CA ARG A 72 -2.93 14.62 -10.31
C ARG A 72 -1.92 15.03 -9.23
N VAL A 73 -0.96 14.15 -8.90
CA VAL A 73 0.19 14.51 -8.09
C VAL A 73 1.18 15.31 -8.95
N GLY A 74 1.05 16.63 -8.85
CA GLY A 74 1.91 17.57 -9.56
C GLY A 74 3.29 17.75 -8.93
N LYS A 75 4.18 18.43 -9.66
CA LYS A 75 5.59 18.65 -9.28
C LYS A 75 5.78 19.24 -7.88
N ARG A 76 4.95 20.22 -7.49
CA ARG A 76 5.03 20.84 -6.15
C ARG A 76 4.85 19.83 -5.02
N THR A 77 3.97 18.85 -5.18
CA THR A 77 3.72 17.80 -4.17
C THR A 77 4.86 16.78 -4.17
N LEU A 78 5.35 16.38 -5.35
CA LEU A 78 6.50 15.48 -5.47
C LEU A 78 7.75 16.07 -4.82
N GLU A 79 8.03 17.35 -5.04
CA GLU A 79 9.12 18.09 -4.41
C GLU A 79 9.02 18.08 -2.88
N LYS A 80 7.83 18.31 -2.33
CA LYS A 80 7.60 18.21 -0.88
C LYS A 80 7.90 16.81 -0.35
N ILE A 81 7.41 15.77 -1.02
CA ILE A 81 7.65 14.38 -0.64
C ILE A 81 9.14 14.04 -0.73
N ARG A 82 9.82 14.51 -1.78
CA ARG A 82 11.26 14.34 -1.97
C ARG A 82 12.05 14.98 -0.83
N ASN A 83 11.72 16.22 -0.47
CA ASN A 83 12.41 16.96 0.58
C ASN A 83 12.13 16.37 1.96
N ALA A 84 10.91 15.89 2.21
CA ALA A 84 10.54 15.27 3.47
C ALA A 84 11.18 13.88 3.66
N ASN A 85 11.65 13.22 2.59
CA ASN A 85 12.31 11.91 2.62
C ASN A 85 11.50 10.75 3.27
N LEU A 86 10.20 10.96 3.55
CA LEU A 86 9.32 9.99 4.23
C LEU A 86 9.26 8.64 3.52
N TYR A 87 9.34 8.63 2.19
CA TYR A 87 9.26 7.41 1.40
C TYR A 87 10.47 6.47 1.57
N LYS A 88 11.58 6.93 2.19
CA LYS A 88 12.76 6.10 2.46
C LYS A 88 12.56 5.10 3.58
N GLU A 89 11.53 5.30 4.42
CA GLU A 89 11.17 4.38 5.49
C GLU A 89 10.18 3.30 5.03
N TYR A 90 9.62 3.44 3.83
CA TYR A 90 8.65 2.46 3.29
C TYR A 90 9.34 1.17 2.86
N PRO A 91 8.61 0.04 2.72
CA PRO A 91 9.17 -1.18 2.16
C PRO A 91 9.80 -0.95 0.77
N GLU A 92 10.89 -1.63 0.46
CA GLU A 92 11.68 -1.42 -0.76
C GLU A 92 10.83 -1.46 -2.04
N TRP A 93 9.85 -2.37 -2.08
CA TRP A 93 8.93 -2.53 -3.20
C TRP A 93 8.02 -1.31 -3.42
N VAL A 94 7.79 -0.47 -2.39
CA VAL A 94 7.05 0.79 -2.50
C VAL A 94 7.98 1.90 -2.95
N GLN A 95 9.18 1.96 -2.38
CA GLN A 95 10.14 3.04 -2.64
C GLN A 95 10.49 3.17 -4.13
N GLN A 96 10.57 2.06 -4.85
CA GLN A 96 10.85 2.07 -6.30
C GLN A 96 9.85 2.93 -7.09
N PHE A 97 8.56 2.93 -6.74
CA PHE A 97 7.56 3.74 -7.44
C PHE A 97 7.76 5.24 -7.20
N TYR A 98 8.14 5.61 -5.97
CA TYR A 98 8.49 6.99 -5.66
C TYR A 98 9.74 7.43 -6.43
N ARG A 99 10.78 6.58 -6.50
CA ARG A 99 11.99 6.86 -7.30
C ARG A 99 11.66 7.03 -8.78
N LEU A 100 10.93 6.08 -9.37
CA LEU A 100 10.52 6.13 -10.78
C LEU A 100 9.73 7.40 -11.11
N ARG A 101 8.80 7.79 -10.24
CA ARG A 101 7.98 8.99 -10.46
C ARG A 101 8.83 10.26 -10.41
N MET A 102 9.80 10.33 -9.50
CA MET A 102 10.68 11.49 -9.32
C MET A 102 11.77 11.59 -10.39
N GLU A 103 12.26 10.45 -10.92
CA GLU A 103 13.26 10.42 -11.99
C GLU A 103 12.73 11.01 -13.30
N LYS A 104 11.45 10.77 -13.61
CA LYS A 104 10.81 11.33 -14.82
C LYS A 104 10.63 12.85 -14.78
N ASP A 105 10.59 13.46 -13.59
CA ASP A 105 10.39 14.90 -13.42
C ASP A 105 11.70 15.72 -13.30
N LYS A 106 12.87 15.05 -13.37
CA LYS A 106 14.17 15.71 -13.59
C LYS A 106 14.28 16.19 -15.04
#